data_AF-A0A261BQN8-F1
#
_entry.id   AF-A0A261BQN8-F1
#
_cell.length_a   1.000
_cell.length_b   1.000
_cell.length_c   1.000
_cell.angle_alpha   90.00
_cell.angle_beta   90.00
_cell.angle_gamma   90.00
#
_symmetry.space_group_name_H-M   'P 1'
#
loop_
_entity.id
_entity.type
_entity.pdbx_description
1 polymer ?
#
loop_
_entity_poly.entity_id
_entity_poly.type
_entity_poly.pdbx_seq_one_letter_code
_entity_poly.pdbx_strand_id
1 'polypeptide(L)'
;MLKLALFLALFTTVVAWNRQNHFGNPCYLCSCFTVYTDRDVAVPLRPYAMAIDGYDTTEDRCLATCQRDKRCRAAVYGMVGGRSVFTCEFYERFNTKSVPVYTTYVNMYMKRSSECQLPISHLSSVEMIPADNSSLKRRAKLEKLIGRKNPFLG
;
A
#
# COMPACT_ATOMS: atom_id res chain seq x y z
N MET A 1 44.95 -1.34 -3.84
CA MET A 1 43.83 -1.91 -3.05
C MET A 1 42.57 -1.04 -3.04
N LEU A 2 42.66 0.27 -3.33
CA LEU A 2 41.50 1.19 -3.37
C LEU A 2 40.48 0.93 -4.50
N LYS A 3 40.91 0.31 -5.62
CA LYS A 3 40.04 0.01 -6.77
C LYS A 3 39.07 -1.15 -6.54
N LEU A 4 39.38 -2.07 -5.62
CA LEU A 4 38.55 -3.26 -5.35
C LEU A 4 37.35 -2.90 -4.46
N ALA A 5 37.55 -1.98 -3.50
CA ALA A 5 36.49 -1.51 -2.59
C ALA A 5 35.40 -0.70 -3.32
N LEU A 6 35.77 0.07 -4.35
CA LEU A 6 34.81 0.83 -5.16
C LEU A 6 33.88 -0.09 -5.97
N PHE A 7 34.41 -1.19 -6.51
CA PHE A 7 33.62 -2.19 -7.23
C PHE A 7 32.63 -2.92 -6.32
N LEU A 8 33.05 -3.30 -5.10
CA LEU A 8 32.16 -3.95 -4.13
C LEU A 8 31.01 -3.03 -3.66
N ALA A 9 31.28 -1.74 -3.45
CA ALA A 9 30.24 -0.77 -3.10
C ALA A 9 29.20 -0.62 -4.22
N LEU A 10 29.63 -0.60 -5.48
CA LEU A 10 28.75 -0.59 -6.64
C LEU A 10 27.92 -1.87 -6.77
N PHE A 11 28.43 -3.05 -6.41
CA PHE A 11 27.65 -4.29 -6.42
C PHE A 11 26.59 -4.35 -5.30
N THR A 12 26.89 -3.82 -4.11
CA THR A 12 25.92 -3.85 -2.99
C THR A 12 24.68 -2.99 -3.22
N THR A 13 24.77 -1.92 -4.02
CA THR A 13 23.59 -1.11 -4.37
C THR A 13 22.69 -1.80 -5.39
N VAL A 14 23.24 -2.61 -6.30
CA VAL A 14 22.43 -3.33 -7.31
C VAL A 14 21.57 -4.43 -6.68
N VAL A 15 22.08 -5.09 -5.62
CA VAL A 15 21.35 -6.18 -4.94
C VAL A 15 20.15 -5.65 -4.15
N ALA A 16 20.20 -4.42 -3.65
CA ALA A 16 19.06 -3.76 -3.01
C ALA A 16 17.96 -3.38 -4.02
N TRP A 17 18.32 -3.10 -5.28
CA TRP A 17 17.38 -2.71 -6.32
C TRP A 17 16.48 -3.86 -6.78
N ASN A 18 16.94 -5.11 -6.67
CA ASN A 18 16.23 -6.28 -7.18
C ASN A 18 15.56 -7.14 -6.09
N ARG A 19 15.40 -6.59 -4.87
CA ARG A 19 14.56 -7.26 -3.87
C ARG A 19 13.10 -7.17 -4.31
N GLN A 20 12.39 -8.29 -4.21
CA GLN A 20 10.94 -8.25 -4.15
C GLN A 20 10.57 -7.35 -2.95
N ASN A 21 10.08 -6.13 -3.24
CA ASN A 21 9.71 -5.15 -2.22
C ASN A 21 8.45 -5.63 -1.48
N HIS A 22 8.66 -6.53 -0.52
CA HIS A 22 7.68 -6.95 0.46
C HIS A 22 7.52 -5.89 1.56
N PHE A 23 6.33 -5.84 2.17
CA PHE A 23 5.99 -4.95 3.28
C PHE A 23 7.08 -4.98 4.38
N GLY A 24 7.67 -3.82 4.68
CA GLY A 24 8.77 -3.69 5.65
C GLY A 24 10.15 -3.41 5.04
N ASN A 25 10.29 -3.39 3.71
CA ASN A 25 11.44 -2.76 3.04
C ASN A 25 11.23 -1.24 2.91
N PRO A 26 12.29 -0.43 2.76
CA PRO A 26 12.13 1.00 2.52
C PRO A 26 11.37 1.23 1.21
N CYS A 27 10.16 1.78 1.35
CA CYS A 27 9.29 2.12 0.24
C CYS A 27 9.82 3.34 -0.51
N TYR A 28 10.15 3.16 -1.80
CA TYR A 28 10.74 4.19 -2.64
C TYR A 28 9.75 5.33 -2.91
N LEU A 29 8.50 5.01 -3.26
CA LEU A 29 7.47 6.01 -3.62
C LEU A 29 6.75 6.63 -2.43
N CYS A 30 6.95 6.15 -1.21
CA CYS A 30 6.19 6.62 -0.04
C CYS A 30 6.37 8.12 0.24
N SER A 31 7.52 8.68 -0.11
CA SER A 31 7.78 10.12 0.00
C SER A 31 6.85 10.98 -0.88
N CYS A 32 6.27 10.40 -1.94
CA CYS A 32 5.30 11.05 -2.83
C CYS A 32 3.86 11.01 -2.30
N PHE A 33 3.61 10.30 -1.20
CA PHE A 33 2.29 10.13 -0.60
C PHE A 33 2.28 10.65 0.83
N THR A 34 1.10 11.03 1.32
CA THR A 34 0.87 11.13 2.76
C THR A 34 0.53 9.74 3.27
N VAL A 35 1.37 9.20 4.14
CA VAL A 35 1.28 7.82 4.63
C VAL A 35 0.58 7.79 5.97
N TYR A 36 -0.42 6.93 6.08
CA TYR A 36 -1.11 6.61 7.31
C TYR A 36 -0.83 5.14 7.63
N THR A 37 0.05 4.91 8.60
CA THR A 37 0.52 3.58 8.97
C THR A 37 -0.49 2.83 9.83
N ASP A 38 -0.69 1.53 9.57
CA ASP A 38 -1.68 0.70 10.26
C ASP A 38 -3.09 1.34 10.22
N ARG A 39 -3.44 1.89 9.06
CA ARG A 39 -4.69 2.59 8.81
C ARG A 39 -5.34 2.07 7.54
N ASP A 40 -6.67 2.00 7.59
CA ASP A 40 -7.48 1.65 6.45
C ASP A 40 -8.75 2.54 6.35
N VAL A 41 -9.41 2.55 5.19
CA VAL A 41 -10.65 3.33 4.98
C VAL A 41 -11.86 2.75 5.74
N ALA A 42 -12.77 3.62 6.20
CA ALA A 42 -14.02 3.22 6.85
C ALA A 42 -15.03 2.58 5.85
N VAL A 43 -15.97 1.78 6.38
CA VAL A 43 -16.71 0.75 5.63
C VAL A 43 -17.47 1.17 4.36
N PRO A 44 -18.09 2.35 4.18
CA PRO A 44 -18.80 2.60 2.92
C PRO A 44 -17.88 3.10 1.80
N LEU A 45 -16.58 3.34 2.04
CA LEU A 45 -15.64 3.69 0.98
C LEU A 45 -15.20 2.40 0.28
N ARG A 46 -15.82 2.10 -0.86
CA ARG A 46 -15.44 0.99 -1.73
C ARG A 46 -14.29 1.42 -2.65
N PRO A 47 -13.22 0.62 -2.80
CA PRO A 47 -12.25 0.87 -3.86
C PRO A 47 -12.92 0.74 -5.22
N TYR A 48 -12.45 1.48 -6.23
CA TYR A 48 -12.97 1.29 -7.59
C TYR A 48 -12.28 0.13 -8.30
N ALA A 49 -11.03 -0.17 -7.91
CA ALA A 49 -10.23 -1.24 -8.47
C ALA A 49 -9.33 -1.86 -7.38
N MET A 50 -8.88 -3.07 -7.64
CA MET A 50 -7.88 -3.77 -6.85
C MET A 50 -6.92 -4.53 -7.77
N ALA A 51 -5.75 -4.90 -7.26
CA ALA A 51 -4.83 -5.78 -7.98
C ALA A 51 -5.46 -7.16 -8.24
N ILE A 52 -5.25 -7.71 -9.43
CA ILE A 52 -5.64 -9.10 -9.74
C ILE A 52 -4.95 -10.09 -8.81
N ASP A 53 -3.66 -9.89 -8.60
CA ASP A 53 -2.82 -10.68 -7.72
C ASP A 53 -2.20 -9.76 -6.66
N GLY A 54 -2.79 -9.82 -5.47
CA GLY A 54 -2.27 -9.12 -4.32
C GLY A 54 -0.93 -9.67 -3.83
N TYR A 55 -0.69 -10.98 -3.96
CA TYR A 55 0.52 -11.65 -3.46
C TYR A 55 1.79 -11.19 -4.17
N ASP A 56 1.73 -11.09 -5.50
CA ASP A 56 2.87 -10.66 -6.35
C ASP A 56 2.99 -9.12 -6.46
N THR A 57 2.08 -8.39 -5.82
CA THR A 57 2.10 -6.92 -5.83
C THR A 57 2.99 -6.39 -4.70
N THR A 58 3.99 -5.59 -5.08
CA THR A 58 4.81 -4.84 -4.13
C THR A 58 4.19 -3.48 -3.81
N GLU A 59 4.58 -2.90 -2.66
CA GLU A 59 4.15 -1.57 -2.23
C GLU A 59 4.40 -0.51 -3.32
N ASP A 60 5.62 -0.44 -3.84
CA ASP A 60 6.01 0.52 -4.87
C ASP A 60 5.26 0.31 -6.19
N ARG A 61 4.98 -0.93 -6.60
CA ARG A 61 4.17 -1.20 -7.80
C ARG A 61 2.73 -0.73 -7.62
N CYS A 62 2.17 -0.94 -6.42
CA CYS A 62 0.85 -0.42 -6.07
C CYS A 62 0.83 1.12 -6.15
N LEU A 63 1.80 1.79 -5.54
CA LEU A 63 1.91 3.25 -5.56
C LEU A 63 2.19 3.83 -6.94
N ALA A 64 3.05 3.18 -7.74
CA ALA A 64 3.33 3.58 -9.11
C ALA A 64 2.07 3.50 -9.99
N THR A 65 1.26 2.46 -9.80
CA THR A 65 -0.02 2.30 -10.50
C THR A 65 -0.99 3.42 -10.13
N CYS A 66 -1.12 3.74 -8.84
CA CYS A 66 -1.92 4.89 -8.38
C CYS A 66 -1.37 6.24 -8.88
N GLN A 67 -0.04 6.37 -9.00
CA GLN A 67 0.57 7.58 -9.52
C GLN A 67 0.21 7.81 -11.00
N ARG A 68 0.18 6.75 -11.81
CA ARG A 68 -0.20 6.79 -13.24
C ARG A 68 -1.70 7.00 -13.45
N ASP A 69 -2.55 6.40 -12.62
CA ASP A 69 -3.99 6.51 -12.77
C ASP A 69 -4.49 7.89 -12.29
N LYS A 70 -5.14 8.63 -13.20
CA LYS A 70 -5.74 9.94 -12.91
C LYS A 70 -6.92 9.86 -11.95
N ARG A 71 -7.59 8.71 -11.89
CA ARG A 71 -8.70 8.46 -10.95
C ARG A 71 -8.18 8.20 -9.55
N CYS A 72 -6.99 7.62 -9.40
CA CYS A 72 -6.47 7.26 -8.09
C CYS A 72 -6.10 8.49 -7.26
N ARG A 73 -6.77 8.62 -6.11
CA ARG A 73 -6.51 9.63 -5.08
C ARG A 73 -5.87 9.02 -3.83
N ALA A 74 -6.14 7.76 -3.56
CA ALA A 74 -5.48 7.01 -2.51
C ALA A 74 -5.32 5.54 -2.89
N ALA A 75 -4.30 4.90 -2.33
CA ALA A 75 -4.09 3.46 -2.42
C ALA A 75 -4.03 2.87 -1.01
N VAL A 76 -4.44 1.62 -0.87
CA VAL A 76 -4.25 0.83 0.34
C VAL A 76 -3.36 -0.35 0.00
N TYR A 77 -2.30 -0.55 0.78
CA TYR A 77 -1.38 -1.67 0.62
C TYR A 77 -1.05 -2.31 1.97
N GLY A 78 -0.99 -3.64 2.01
CA GLY A 78 -0.55 -4.38 3.19
C GLY A 78 -1.19 -5.74 3.35
N MET A 79 -0.90 -6.42 4.45
CA MET A 79 -1.33 -7.80 4.71
C MET A 79 -2.79 -7.87 5.15
N VAL A 80 -3.52 -8.80 4.55
CA VAL A 80 -4.92 -9.04 4.83
C VAL A 80 -5.12 -10.42 5.45
N GLY A 81 -5.76 -10.45 6.63
CA GLY A 81 -6.29 -11.69 7.21
C GLY A 81 -5.26 -12.60 7.91
N GLY A 82 -4.06 -12.10 8.23
CA GLY A 82 -3.05 -12.84 8.99
C GLY A 82 -2.40 -14.00 8.25
N ARG A 83 -2.70 -14.15 6.95
CA ARG A 83 -1.96 -14.97 5.99
C ARG A 83 -1.21 -14.00 5.08
N SER A 84 -0.09 -14.42 4.47
CA SER A 84 0.79 -13.59 3.62
C SER A 84 0.13 -13.11 2.30
N VAL A 85 -1.12 -12.67 2.34
CA VAL A 85 -1.87 -12.12 1.21
C VAL A 85 -1.80 -10.61 1.34
N PHE A 86 -0.99 -9.98 0.49
CA PHE A 86 -1.00 -8.53 0.38
C PHE A 86 -2.25 -8.10 -0.40
N THR A 87 -2.81 -6.95 -0.06
CA THR A 87 -3.84 -6.28 -0.85
C THR A 87 -3.23 -5.05 -1.50
N CYS A 88 -3.71 -4.70 -2.69
CA CYS A 88 -3.49 -3.41 -3.32
C CYS A 88 -4.83 -2.92 -3.86
N GLU A 89 -5.36 -1.87 -3.25
CA GLU A 89 -6.70 -1.34 -3.53
C GLU A 89 -6.60 0.15 -3.91
N PHE A 90 -7.38 0.58 -4.90
CA PHE A 90 -7.35 1.93 -5.45
C PHE A 90 -8.65 2.69 -5.19
N TYR A 91 -8.53 3.94 -4.75
CA TYR A 91 -9.64 4.79 -4.32
C TYR A 91 -9.68 6.08 -5.13
N GLU A 92 -10.85 6.37 -5.69
CA GLU A 92 -11.11 7.61 -6.42
C GLU A 92 -11.59 8.73 -5.49
N ARG A 93 -12.16 8.34 -4.35
CA ARG A 93 -12.64 9.25 -3.32
C ARG A 93 -12.07 8.80 -1.99
N PHE A 94 -11.66 9.78 -1.20
CA PHE A 94 -11.26 9.58 0.17
C PHE A 94 -11.68 10.81 0.97
N ASN A 95 -12.11 10.59 2.21
CA ASN A 95 -12.52 11.68 3.09
C ASN A 95 -11.42 11.91 4.14
N THR A 96 -10.66 13.00 3.97
CA THR A 96 -9.62 13.42 4.92
C THR A 96 -10.14 13.83 6.28
N LYS A 97 -11.43 14.19 6.38
CA LYS A 97 -12.08 14.56 7.64
C LYS A 97 -12.55 13.33 8.42
N SER A 98 -12.82 12.21 7.75
CA SER A 98 -13.04 10.93 8.43
C SER A 98 -11.68 10.28 8.68
N VAL A 99 -11.25 10.26 9.94
CA VAL A 99 -9.99 9.63 10.32
C VAL A 99 -10.02 8.15 9.88
N PRO A 100 -8.98 7.67 9.16
CA PRO A 100 -8.84 6.25 8.85
C PRO A 100 -8.95 5.37 10.10
N VAL A 101 -9.59 4.21 9.94
CA VAL A 101 -9.75 3.23 11.02
C VAL A 101 -8.41 2.52 11.24
N TYR A 102 -8.03 2.32 12.50
CA TYR A 102 -6.83 1.53 12.81
C TYR A 102 -7.00 0.09 12.32
N THR A 103 -6.08 -0.36 11.48
CA THR A 103 -6.04 -1.71 10.91
C THR A 103 -4.59 -2.15 10.85
N THR A 104 -4.24 -3.14 11.64
CA THR A 104 -2.88 -3.67 11.68
C THR A 104 -2.42 -4.20 10.34
N TYR A 105 -1.15 -3.96 10.02
CA TYR A 105 -0.45 -4.46 8.85
C TYR A 105 -0.96 -3.95 7.50
N VAL A 106 -1.74 -2.86 7.52
CA VAL A 106 -2.25 -2.20 6.31
C VAL A 106 -1.97 -0.72 6.39
N ASN A 107 -1.41 -0.17 5.34
CA ASN A 107 -1.13 1.25 5.23
C ASN A 107 -2.01 1.88 4.17
N MET A 108 -2.36 3.15 4.39
CA MET A 108 -3.09 3.96 3.43
C MET A 108 -2.18 5.09 2.93
N TYR A 109 -2.16 5.26 1.61
CA TYR A 109 -1.30 6.19 0.90
C TYR A 109 -2.15 7.19 0.15
N MET A 110 -2.14 8.44 0.57
CA MET A 110 -2.86 9.50 -0.11
C MET A 110 -1.97 10.23 -1.07
N LYS A 111 -2.39 10.33 -2.33
CA LYS A 111 -1.65 11.05 -3.36
C LYS A 111 -1.56 12.52 -2.97
N ARG A 112 -0.34 13.07 -2.91
CA ARG A 112 -0.14 14.50 -2.67
C ARG A 112 -0.57 15.30 -3.89
N SER A 113 -0.94 16.56 -3.69
CA SER A 113 -1.24 17.49 -4.79
C SER A 113 0.01 17.86 -5.58
N SER A 114 1.17 17.91 -4.91
CA SER A 114 2.48 18.13 -5.54
C SER A 114 2.85 16.95 -6.44
N GLU A 115 3.44 17.25 -7.59
CA GLU A 115 3.97 16.23 -8.49
C GLU A 115 5.11 15.44 -7.82
N CYS A 116 5.06 14.11 -7.96
CA CYS A 116 6.10 13.21 -7.48
C CYS A 116 7.33 13.33 -8.40
N GLN A 117 8.45 13.80 -7.87
CA GLN A 117 9.70 13.97 -8.64
C GLN A 117 10.46 12.65 -8.83
N LEU A 118 10.04 11.57 -8.17
CA LEU A 118 10.68 10.28 -8.29
C LEU A 118 10.30 9.59 -9.60
N PRO A 119 11.26 9.13 -10.42
CA PRO A 119 10.96 8.41 -11.65
C PRO A 119 10.26 7.09 -11.32
N ILE A 120 9.12 6.85 -11.96
CA ILE A 120 8.33 5.62 -11.80
C ILE A 120 8.47 4.64 -12.96
N SER A 121 9.17 5.00 -14.04
CA SER A 121 9.25 4.21 -15.29
C SER A 121 9.77 2.78 -15.09
N HIS A 122 10.63 2.56 -14.10
CA HIS A 122 11.19 1.26 -13.77
C HIS A 122 10.23 0.34 -13.00
N LEU A 123 9.13 0.88 -12.45
CA LEU A 123 8.14 0.12 -11.71
C LEU A 123 7.00 -0.29 -12.63
N SER A 124 6.85 -1.59 -12.91
CA SER A 124 5.74 -2.08 -13.73
C SER A 124 4.39 -1.76 -13.06
N SER A 125 3.39 -1.42 -13.89
CA SER A 125 2.03 -1.26 -13.40
C SER A 125 1.46 -2.61 -12.95
N VAL A 126 0.59 -2.56 -11.96
CA VAL A 126 -0.19 -3.70 -11.51
C VAL A 126 -1.44 -3.81 -12.38
N GLU A 127 -1.82 -5.04 -12.72
CA GLU A 127 -3.07 -5.29 -13.42
C GLU A 127 -4.25 -5.05 -12.48
N MET A 128 -5.14 -4.14 -12.88
CA MET A 128 -6.29 -3.71 -12.10
C MET A 128 -7.54 -4.46 -12.54
N ILE A 129 -8.24 -5.06 -11.59
CA ILE A 129 -9.58 -5.61 -11.77
C ILE A 129 -10.61 -4.75 -11.03
N PRO A 130 -11.88 -4.73 -11.46
CA PRO A 130 -12.95 -4.11 -10.69
C PRO A 130 -12.96 -4.65 -9.26
N ALA A 131 -13.04 -3.75 -8.28
CA ALA A 131 -13.06 -4.16 -6.88
C ALA A 131 -14.28 -5.05 -6.60
N ASP A 132 -14.06 -6.19 -5.95
CA ASP A 132 -15.12 -7.08 -5.51
C ASP A 132 -15.61 -6.72 -4.10
N ASN A 133 -16.43 -7.59 -3.49
CA ASN A 133 -16.93 -7.37 -2.13
C ASN A 133 -15.96 -7.87 -1.03
N SER A 134 -14.79 -8.39 -1.37
CA SER A 134 -13.83 -8.94 -0.39
C SER A 134 -13.30 -7.84 0.54
N SER A 135 -12.92 -6.69 -0.02
CA SER A 135 -12.47 -5.52 0.74
C SER A 135 -13.56 -5.01 1.69
N LEU A 136 -14.81 -4.90 1.24
CA LEU A 136 -15.94 -4.48 2.08
C LEU A 136 -16.20 -5.46 3.23
N LYS A 137 -16.24 -6.77 2.94
CA LYS A 137 -16.43 -7.82 3.96
C LYS A 137 -15.32 -7.80 5.02
N ARG A 138 -14.06 -7.61 4.59
CA ARG A 138 -12.90 -7.48 5.49
C ARG A 138 -13.05 -6.29 6.43
N ARG A 139 -13.37 -5.11 5.89
CA ARG A 139 -13.53 -3.87 6.66
C ARG A 139 -14.67 -3.97 7.66
N ALA A 140 -15.84 -4.48 7.24
CA ALA A 140 -16.98 -4.69 8.11
C ALA A 140 -16.66 -5.66 9.27
N LYS A 141 -15.86 -6.71 9.00
CA LYS A 141 -15.36 -7.62 10.04
C LYS A 141 -14.47 -6.88 11.05
N LEU A 142 -13.53 -6.05 10.59
CA LEU A 142 -12.62 -5.28 11.45
C LEU A 142 -13.37 -4.25 12.30
N GLU A 143 -14.31 -3.50 11.71
CA GLU A 143 -15.15 -2.55 12.45
C GLU A 143 -15.92 -3.23 13.59
N LYS A 144 -16.50 -4.41 13.31
CA LYS A 144 -17.16 -5.22 14.35
C LYS A 144 -16.21 -5.67 15.45
N LEU A 145 -14.95 -5.95 15.14
CA LEU A 145 -13.95 -6.35 16.14
C LEU A 145 -13.51 -5.17 17.00
N ILE A 146 -13.35 -3.98 16.42
CA ILE A 146 -12.97 -2.75 17.14
C ILE A 146 -14.09 -2.33 18.11
N GLY A 147 -15.35 -2.49 17.71
CA GLY A 147 -16.50 -2.16 18.56
C GLY A 147 -16.79 -3.15 19.70
N ARG A 148 -16.09 -4.30 19.75
CA ARG A 148 -16.28 -5.26 20.85
C ARG A 148 -15.60 -4.77 22.11
N LYS A 149 -16.35 -4.65 23.21
CA LYS A 149 -15.77 -4.49 24.55
C LYS A 149 -14.88 -5.68 24.84
N ASN A 150 -13.69 -5.41 25.39
CA ASN A 150 -12.81 -6.46 25.86
C ASN A 150 -13.52 -7.20 27.02
N PRO A 151 -13.81 -8.50 26.89
CA PRO A 151 -14.50 -9.25 27.94
C PRO A 151 -13.67 -9.41 29.22
N PHE A 152 -12.39 -9.05 29.19
CA PHE A 152 -11.46 -9.10 30.33
C PHE A 152 -11.24 -7.74 31.01
N LEU A 153 -11.83 -6.66 30.50
CA LEU A 153 -11.74 -5.31 31.08
C LEU A 153 -13.10 -4.86 31.60
N GLY A 154 -13.70 -5.68 32.49
CA GLY A 154 -15.05 -5.53 33.05
C GLY A 154 -15.52 -4.10 33.27
#